data_AF-A0A809ZVV3-F1
#
_entry.id   AF-A0A809ZVV3-F1
#
_cell.length_a   1.000
_cell.length_b   1.000
_cell.length_c   1.000
_cell.angle_alpha   90.00
_cell.angle_beta   90.00
_cell.angle_gamma   90.00
#
_symmetry.space_group_name_H-M   'P 1'
#
loop_
_entity.id
_entity.type
_entity.pdbx_description
1 polymer ?
#
loop_
_entity_poly.entity_id
_entity_poly.type
_entity_poly.pdbx_seq_one_letter_code
_entity_poly.pdbx_strand_id
1 'polypeptide(L)'
;MTEAPRKLSRNETHDLSMIIKDRTKVLRAHAEEQAAACMADFEKQMAAVYTFDQDEVWQKATREAQRVVQESQETIAKRCKQLGIPPTFAPSIGASWQGRGENMLAARRAELRRVAKTSIDAMTKAAITKIEKQALDLRTQVVGMGLLSPDAKMFLESLAPVEESMRALDFGEIEKKLEKEQQLRLADRRRLYGGE
;
A
#
# COMPACT_ATOMS: atom_id res chain seq x y z
N MET A 1 -7.14 -18.66 52.18
CA MET A 1 -5.88 -17.94 52.41
C MET A 1 -5.35 -17.53 51.04
N THR A 2 -5.47 -16.26 50.68
CA THR A 2 -4.87 -15.73 49.45
C THR A 2 -3.41 -15.45 49.76
N GLU A 3 -2.54 -16.34 49.34
CA GLU A 3 -1.09 -16.22 49.52
C GLU A 3 -0.60 -14.98 48.74
N ALA A 4 0.13 -14.10 49.40
CA ALA A 4 0.66 -12.89 48.75
C ALA A 4 1.63 -13.32 47.62
N PRO A 5 1.54 -12.70 46.43
CA PRO A 5 2.34 -13.13 45.29
C PRO A 5 3.83 -13.07 45.60
N ARG A 6 4.52 -14.20 45.41
CA ARG A 6 5.96 -14.33 45.59
C ARG A 6 6.70 -13.40 44.62
N LYS A 7 7.74 -12.72 45.11
CA LYS A 7 8.64 -11.95 44.24
C LYS A 7 9.30 -12.87 43.21
N LEU A 8 9.43 -12.38 41.99
CA LEU A 8 10.15 -13.09 40.92
C LEU A 8 11.62 -13.25 41.29
N SER A 9 12.16 -14.44 41.06
CA SER A 9 13.58 -14.70 41.09
C SER A 9 14.27 -14.18 39.84
N ARG A 10 15.60 -14.00 39.91
CA ARG A 10 16.40 -13.54 38.78
C ARG A 10 16.24 -14.42 37.53
N ASN A 11 16.09 -15.73 37.73
CA ASN A 11 15.92 -16.68 36.63
C ASN A 11 14.54 -16.55 35.99
N GLU A 12 13.47 -16.45 36.78
CA GLU A 12 12.12 -16.22 36.24
C GLU A 12 12.03 -14.88 35.49
N THR A 13 12.61 -13.80 36.02
CA THR A 13 12.68 -12.50 35.32
C THR A 13 13.44 -12.61 34.00
N HIS A 14 14.54 -13.37 33.95
CA HIS A 14 15.31 -13.60 32.74
C HIS A 14 14.51 -14.40 31.70
N ASP A 15 13.94 -15.53 32.10
CA ASP A 15 13.17 -16.42 31.22
C ASP A 15 11.94 -15.71 30.66
N LEU A 16 11.22 -14.94 31.50
CA LEU A 16 10.10 -14.10 31.05
C LEU A 16 10.56 -13.01 30.08
N SER A 17 11.72 -12.40 30.30
CA SER A 17 12.27 -11.41 29.37
C SER A 17 12.65 -12.04 28.03
N MET A 18 13.15 -13.28 28.03
CA MET A 18 13.50 -14.03 26.84
C MET A 18 12.27 -14.44 26.04
N ILE A 19 11.23 -14.99 26.69
CA ILE A 19 10.01 -15.37 25.98
C ILE A 19 9.29 -14.15 25.37
N ILE A 20 9.31 -12.99 26.05
CA ILE A 20 8.75 -11.75 25.46
C ILE A 20 9.52 -11.40 24.19
N LYS A 21 10.86 -11.42 24.23
CA LYS A 21 11.71 -11.13 23.06
C LYS A 21 11.43 -12.07 21.89
N ASP A 22 11.30 -13.37 22.16
CA ASP A 22 11.03 -14.37 21.13
C ASP A 22 9.63 -14.19 20.54
N ARG A 23 8.63 -13.91 21.38
CA ARG A 23 7.27 -13.57 20.91
C ARG A 23 7.26 -12.31 20.05
N THR A 24 8.00 -11.26 20.42
CA THR A 24 8.14 -10.04 19.60
C THR A 24 8.70 -10.36 18.22
N LYS A 25 9.74 -11.20 18.16
CA LYS A 25 10.33 -11.63 16.88
C LYS A 25 9.31 -12.35 16.00
N VAL A 26 8.55 -13.27 16.56
CA VAL A 26 7.49 -14.01 15.84
C VAL A 26 6.39 -13.07 15.36
N LEU A 27 5.91 -12.17 16.21
CA LEU A 27 4.85 -11.22 15.86
C LEU A 27 5.28 -10.27 14.73
N ARG A 28 6.55 -9.82 14.73
CA ARG A 28 7.11 -9.02 13.64
C ARG A 28 7.15 -9.79 12.32
N ALA A 29 7.67 -11.02 12.34
CA ALA A 29 7.70 -11.87 11.16
C ALA A 29 6.29 -12.12 10.61
N HIS A 30 5.31 -12.31 11.49
CA HIS A 30 3.91 -12.46 11.10
C HIS A 30 3.32 -11.18 10.47
N ALA A 31 3.66 -10.00 10.99
CA ALA A 31 3.22 -8.74 10.37
C ALA A 31 3.81 -8.55 8.95
N GLU A 32 5.05 -8.98 8.73
CA GLU A 32 5.70 -8.96 7.40
C GLU A 32 5.07 -9.99 6.46
N GLU A 33 4.75 -11.20 6.95
CA GLU A 33 4.02 -12.23 6.20
C GLU A 33 2.64 -11.72 5.75
N GLN A 34 1.87 -11.13 6.66
CA GLN A 34 0.57 -10.53 6.34
C GLN A 34 0.68 -9.43 5.28
N ALA A 35 1.71 -8.60 5.37
CA ALA A 35 1.98 -7.56 4.38
C ALA A 35 2.20 -8.15 2.97
N ALA A 36 2.99 -9.23 2.89
CA ALA A 36 3.23 -9.94 1.63
C ALA A 36 1.94 -10.59 1.09
N ALA A 37 1.14 -11.20 1.95
CA ALA A 37 -0.15 -11.79 1.58
C ALA A 37 -1.12 -10.72 1.05
N CYS A 38 -1.26 -9.58 1.74
CA CYS A 38 -2.09 -8.46 1.29
C CYS A 38 -1.66 -7.93 -0.09
N MET A 39 -0.35 -7.82 -0.34
CA MET A 39 0.14 -7.38 -1.64
C MET A 39 -0.16 -8.41 -2.73
N ALA A 40 0.00 -9.70 -2.45
CA ALA A 40 -0.32 -10.77 -3.38
C ALA A 40 -1.82 -10.78 -3.74
N ASP A 41 -2.70 -10.62 -2.74
CA ASP A 41 -4.15 -10.53 -2.96
C ASP A 41 -4.52 -9.29 -3.78
N PHE A 42 -3.89 -8.15 -3.52
CA PHE A 42 -4.08 -6.94 -4.31
C PHE A 42 -3.68 -7.13 -5.78
N GLU A 43 -2.52 -7.74 -6.04
CA GLU A 43 -2.10 -8.07 -7.41
C GLU A 43 -3.07 -9.03 -8.09
N LYS A 44 -3.57 -10.03 -7.37
CA LYS A 44 -4.58 -10.97 -7.89
C LYS A 44 -5.86 -10.25 -8.30
N GLN A 45 -6.34 -9.32 -7.47
CA GLN A 45 -7.52 -8.51 -7.80
C GLN A 45 -7.28 -7.61 -9.01
N MET A 46 -6.13 -6.94 -9.09
CA MET A 46 -5.78 -6.09 -10.23
C MET A 46 -5.59 -6.88 -11.53
N ALA A 47 -5.15 -8.13 -11.42
CA ALA A 47 -4.98 -9.04 -12.55
C ALA A 47 -6.29 -9.66 -13.05
N ALA A 48 -7.41 -9.50 -12.32
CA ALA A 48 -8.69 -10.04 -12.70
C ALA A 48 -9.10 -9.63 -14.12
N VAL A 49 -9.67 -10.59 -14.85
CA VAL A 49 -10.24 -10.39 -16.19
C VAL A 49 -11.65 -10.94 -16.16
N TYR A 50 -12.59 -10.05 -16.45
CA TYR A 50 -13.99 -10.40 -16.62
C TYR A 50 -14.21 -10.65 -18.10
N THR A 51 -14.72 -11.83 -18.45
CA THR A 51 -15.10 -12.13 -19.82
C THR A 51 -16.61 -11.97 -19.95
N PHE A 52 -17.06 -11.46 -21.09
CA PHE A 52 -18.48 -11.14 -21.30
C PHE A 52 -19.39 -12.38 -21.25
N ASP A 53 -18.84 -13.58 -21.39
CA ASP A 53 -19.54 -14.87 -21.40
C ASP A 53 -19.70 -15.50 -20.01
N GLN A 54 -19.12 -14.91 -18.96
CA GLN A 54 -19.28 -15.36 -17.57
C GLN A 54 -20.65 -15.02 -16.98
N ASP A 55 -21.39 -14.10 -17.60
CA ASP A 55 -22.70 -13.64 -17.16
C ASP A 55 -23.66 -13.62 -18.36
N GLU A 56 -24.88 -14.14 -18.16
CA GLU A 56 -25.86 -14.28 -19.24
C GLU A 56 -26.32 -12.92 -19.79
N VAL A 57 -26.42 -11.90 -18.92
CA VAL A 57 -26.82 -10.55 -19.30
C VAL A 57 -25.71 -9.90 -20.12
N TRP A 58 -24.45 -9.99 -19.65
CA TRP A 58 -23.29 -9.47 -20.37
C TRP A 58 -23.13 -10.16 -21.72
N GLN A 59 -23.36 -11.47 -21.76
CA GLN A 59 -23.24 -12.25 -22.98
C GLN A 59 -24.27 -11.82 -24.01
N LYS A 60 -25.54 -11.73 -23.60
CA LYS A 60 -26.64 -11.29 -24.47
C LYS A 60 -26.42 -9.87 -24.97
N ALA A 61 -26.08 -8.94 -24.08
CA ALA A 61 -25.84 -7.54 -24.43
C ALA A 61 -24.66 -7.38 -25.39
N THR A 62 -23.56 -8.09 -25.16
CA THR A 62 -22.36 -8.01 -26.00
C THR A 62 -22.62 -8.59 -27.39
N ARG A 63 -23.30 -9.74 -27.49
CA ARG A 63 -23.67 -10.34 -28.78
C ARG A 63 -24.59 -9.43 -29.58
N GLU A 64 -25.57 -8.81 -28.92
CA GLU A 64 -26.48 -7.88 -29.57
C GLU A 64 -25.75 -6.63 -30.06
N ALA A 65 -24.87 -6.04 -29.25
CA ALA A 65 -24.05 -4.91 -29.66
C ALA A 65 -23.15 -5.24 -30.86
N GLN A 66 -22.53 -6.42 -30.86
CA GLN A 66 -21.71 -6.90 -31.98
C GLN A 66 -22.52 -7.04 -33.27
N ARG A 67 -23.74 -7.59 -33.18
CA ARG A 67 -24.66 -7.70 -34.33
C ARG A 67 -24.96 -6.33 -34.92
N VAL A 68 -25.36 -5.37 -34.09
CA VAL A 68 -25.69 -3.99 -34.53
C VAL A 68 -24.49 -3.29 -35.16
N VAL A 69 -23.30 -3.46 -34.57
CA VAL A 69 -22.06 -2.88 -35.12
C VAL A 69 -21.71 -3.51 -36.47
N GLN A 70 -21.87 -4.82 -36.64
CA GLN A 70 -21.63 -5.49 -37.91
C GLN A 70 -22.55 -4.96 -39.02
N GLU A 71 -23.86 -4.88 -38.75
CA GLU A 71 -24.85 -4.34 -39.69
C GLU A 71 -24.54 -2.88 -40.06
N SER A 72 -24.12 -2.09 -39.08
CA SER A 72 -23.71 -0.70 -39.27
C SER A 72 -22.42 -0.59 -40.09
N GLN A 73 -21.44 -1.48 -39.86
CA GLN A 73 -20.20 -1.54 -40.62
C GLN A 73 -20.44 -1.94 -42.08
N GLU A 74 -21.36 -2.86 -42.35
CA GLU A 74 -21.78 -3.23 -43.72
C GLU A 74 -22.40 -2.04 -44.46
N THR A 75 -23.21 -1.25 -43.75
CA THR A 75 -23.83 -0.04 -44.29
C THR A 75 -22.75 1.00 -44.66
N ILE A 76 -21.79 1.23 -43.76
CA ILE A 76 -20.63 2.11 -44.02
C ILE A 76 -19.82 1.59 -45.22
N ALA A 77 -19.53 0.29 -45.28
CA ALA A 77 -18.76 -0.31 -46.36
C ALA A 77 -19.45 -0.15 -47.73
N LYS A 78 -20.77 -0.39 -47.79
CA LYS A 78 -21.58 -0.15 -49.00
C LYS A 78 -21.51 1.31 -49.43
N ARG A 79 -21.61 2.26 -48.50
CA ARG A 79 -21.52 3.69 -48.80
C ARG A 79 -20.13 4.10 -49.29
N CYS A 80 -19.06 3.59 -48.68
CA CYS A 80 -17.69 3.84 -49.11
C CYS A 80 -17.44 3.36 -50.54
N LYS A 81 -17.97 2.17 -50.89
CA LYS A 81 -17.90 1.65 -52.27
C LYS A 81 -18.60 2.57 -53.27
N GLN A 82 -19.78 3.10 -52.93
CA GLN A 82 -20.50 4.06 -53.79
C GLN A 82 -19.74 5.38 -53.99
N LEU A 83 -18.99 5.81 -52.97
CA LEU A 83 -18.17 7.03 -53.01
C LEU A 83 -16.81 6.81 -53.70
N GLY A 84 -16.51 5.59 -54.15
CA GLY A 84 -15.21 5.26 -54.74
C GLY A 84 -14.05 5.26 -53.74
N ILE A 85 -14.35 5.21 -52.44
CA ILE A 85 -13.34 5.15 -51.38
C ILE A 85 -12.74 3.74 -51.35
N PRO A 86 -11.42 3.57 -51.56
CA PRO A 86 -10.76 2.28 -51.44
C PRO A 86 -10.95 1.66 -50.04
N PRO A 87 -11.04 0.32 -49.90
CA PRO A 87 -11.21 -0.33 -48.61
C PRO A 87 -10.16 0.04 -47.56
N THR A 88 -8.93 0.35 -47.97
CA THR A 88 -7.83 0.78 -47.09
C THR A 88 -8.04 2.16 -46.46
N PHE A 89 -8.90 2.99 -47.04
CA PHE A 89 -9.26 4.32 -46.54
C PHE A 89 -10.68 4.36 -46.00
N ALA A 90 -11.42 3.24 -46.06
CA ALA A 90 -12.78 3.18 -45.56
C ALA A 90 -12.78 3.27 -44.02
N PRO A 91 -13.57 4.19 -43.43
CA PRO A 91 -13.72 4.22 -41.98
C PRO A 91 -14.35 2.92 -41.45
N SER A 92 -14.01 2.59 -40.21
CA SER A 92 -14.55 1.43 -39.51
C SER A 92 -15.09 1.80 -38.14
N ILE A 93 -16.14 1.12 -37.73
CA ILE A 93 -16.67 1.11 -36.37
C ILE A 93 -16.49 -0.29 -35.77
N GLY A 94 -16.36 -0.35 -34.45
CA GLY A 94 -16.17 -1.59 -33.73
C GLY A 94 -16.71 -1.47 -32.30
N ALA A 95 -17.15 -2.59 -31.74
CA ALA A 95 -17.41 -2.73 -30.32
C ALA A 95 -16.51 -3.84 -29.77
N SER A 96 -15.85 -3.56 -28.65
CA SER A 96 -14.96 -4.51 -27.99
C SER A 96 -15.25 -4.55 -26.49
N TRP A 97 -15.13 -5.75 -25.92
CA TRP A 97 -15.29 -5.94 -24.48
C TRP A 97 -14.00 -5.58 -23.74
N GLN A 98 -14.09 -4.65 -22.80
CA GLN A 98 -12.96 -4.18 -22.00
C GLN A 98 -12.87 -4.96 -20.69
N GLY A 99 -12.45 -6.23 -20.77
CA GLY A 99 -12.53 -7.17 -19.63
C GLY A 99 -11.67 -6.85 -18.41
N ARG A 100 -10.76 -5.87 -18.50
CA ARG A 100 -9.97 -5.35 -17.37
C ARG A 100 -10.40 -3.94 -16.94
N GLY A 101 -11.41 -3.34 -17.58
CA GLY A 101 -11.78 -1.94 -17.34
C GLY A 101 -10.58 -0.99 -17.44
N GLU A 102 -10.49 -0.03 -16.51
CA GLU A 102 -9.35 0.90 -16.40
C GLU A 102 -8.00 0.18 -16.19
N ASN A 103 -8.01 -1.02 -15.60
CA ASN A 103 -6.80 -1.81 -15.38
C ASN A 103 -6.24 -2.36 -16.68
N MET A 104 -6.86 -2.13 -17.84
CA MET A 104 -6.21 -2.39 -19.13
C MET A 104 -5.02 -1.45 -19.36
N LEU A 105 -5.07 -0.23 -18.80
CA LEU A 105 -4.01 0.76 -18.90
C LEU A 105 -2.85 0.43 -17.97
N ALA A 106 -1.65 0.28 -18.53
CA ALA A 106 -0.44 -0.05 -17.77
C ALA A 106 -0.09 1.03 -16.73
N ALA A 107 -0.27 2.30 -17.08
CA ALA A 107 -0.03 3.43 -16.18
C ALA A 107 -0.92 3.38 -14.93
N ARG A 108 -2.21 3.05 -15.11
CA ARG A 108 -3.16 2.92 -14.00
C ARG A 108 -2.76 1.79 -13.05
N ARG A 109 -2.38 0.62 -13.59
CA ARG A 109 -1.88 -0.50 -12.77
C ARG A 109 -0.63 -0.13 -11.97
N ALA A 110 0.31 0.60 -12.59
CA ALA A 110 1.52 1.03 -11.93
C ALA A 110 1.24 2.02 -10.78
N GLU A 111 0.32 2.96 -11.00
CA GLU A 111 -0.14 3.89 -9.97
C GLU A 111 -0.78 3.16 -8.79
N LEU A 112 -1.74 2.27 -9.07
CA LEU A 112 -2.44 1.48 -8.04
C LEU A 112 -1.46 0.64 -7.21
N ARG A 113 -0.50 -0.05 -7.87
CA ARG A 113 0.56 -0.80 -7.19
C ARG A 113 1.41 0.08 -6.27
N ARG A 114 1.78 1.28 -6.72
CA ARG A 114 2.57 2.24 -5.92
C ARG A 114 1.81 2.65 -4.66
N VAL A 115 0.52 2.97 -4.80
CA VAL A 115 -0.34 3.34 -3.67
C VAL A 115 -0.48 2.17 -2.69
N ALA A 116 -0.82 0.97 -3.18
CA ALA A 116 -0.95 -0.22 -2.36
C ALA A 116 0.33 -0.53 -1.57
N LYS A 117 1.50 -0.53 -2.24
CA LYS A 117 2.79 -0.74 -1.58
C LYS A 117 3.05 0.27 -0.48
N THR A 118 2.76 1.55 -0.73
CA THR A 118 2.98 2.63 0.25
C THR A 118 2.07 2.45 1.47
N SER A 119 0.79 2.14 1.23
CA SER A 119 -0.18 1.92 2.31
C SER A 119 0.16 0.69 3.14
N ILE A 120 0.51 -0.43 2.51
CA ILE A 120 0.88 -1.68 3.20
C ILE A 120 2.15 -1.45 4.04
N ASP A 121 3.19 -0.82 3.48
CA ASP A 121 4.42 -0.51 4.22
C ASP A 121 4.16 0.36 5.47
N ALA A 122 3.30 1.39 5.33
CA ALA A 122 2.89 2.22 6.46
C ALA A 122 2.14 1.43 7.54
N MET A 123 1.19 0.58 7.14
CA MET A 123 0.44 -0.30 8.05
C MET A 123 1.37 -1.29 8.77
N THR A 124 2.31 -1.91 8.05
CA THR A 124 3.28 -2.85 8.61
C THR A 124 4.20 -2.18 9.62
N LYS A 125 4.75 -1.00 9.29
CA LYS A 125 5.60 -0.24 10.22
C LYS A 125 4.84 0.18 11.48
N ALA A 126 3.59 0.62 11.34
CA ALA A 126 2.74 0.96 12.48
C ALA A 126 2.47 -0.27 13.36
N ALA A 127 2.17 -1.43 12.76
CA ALA A 127 1.96 -2.68 13.48
C ALA A 127 3.23 -3.13 14.23
N ILE A 128 4.39 -3.13 13.57
CA ILE A 128 5.68 -3.47 14.17
C ILE A 128 5.99 -2.52 15.34
N THR A 129 5.81 -1.21 15.15
CA THR A 129 6.04 -0.22 16.20
C THR A 129 5.15 -0.50 17.42
N LYS A 130 3.87 -0.83 17.20
CA LYS A 130 2.94 -1.19 18.28
C LYS A 130 3.38 -2.47 19.01
N ILE A 131 3.81 -3.50 18.28
CA ILE A 131 4.34 -4.76 18.84
C ILE A 131 5.58 -4.48 19.70
N GLU A 132 6.49 -3.64 19.21
CA GLU A 132 7.73 -3.31 19.93
C GLU A 132 7.47 -2.47 21.19
N LYS A 133 6.55 -1.51 21.13
CA LYS A 133 6.09 -0.75 22.30
C LYS A 133 5.52 -1.67 23.38
N GLN A 134 4.56 -2.53 23.00
CA GLN A 134 3.97 -3.49 23.93
C GLN A 134 5.00 -4.44 24.54
N ALA A 135 5.97 -4.91 23.74
CA ALA A 135 7.05 -5.76 24.23
C ALA A 135 7.96 -5.03 25.22
N LEU A 136 8.29 -3.76 24.94
CA LEU A 136 9.07 -2.93 25.84
C LEU A 136 8.35 -2.71 27.16
N ASP A 137 7.05 -2.40 27.12
CA ASP A 137 6.23 -2.21 28.32
C ASP A 137 6.20 -3.47 29.19
N LEU A 138 5.95 -4.64 28.57
CA LEU A 138 5.94 -5.92 29.27
C LEU A 138 7.30 -6.26 29.88
N ARG A 139 8.40 -6.01 29.16
CA ARG A 139 9.75 -6.24 29.71
C ARG A 139 10.07 -5.28 30.85
N THR A 140 9.65 -4.03 30.75
CA THR A 140 9.78 -3.02 31.81
C THR A 140 9.04 -3.48 33.06
N GLN A 141 7.82 -4.00 32.93
CA GLN A 141 7.05 -4.57 34.04
C GLN A 141 7.73 -5.79 34.66
N VAL A 142 8.19 -6.75 33.84
CA VAL A 142 8.87 -7.96 34.31
C VAL A 142 10.16 -7.63 35.07
N VAL A 143 10.95 -6.69 34.56
CA VAL A 143 12.16 -6.20 35.24
C VAL A 143 11.77 -5.50 36.54
N GLY A 144 10.81 -4.57 36.51
CA GLY A 144 10.35 -3.84 37.70
C GLY A 144 9.88 -4.75 38.84
N MET A 145 9.22 -5.87 38.53
CA MET A 145 8.82 -6.88 39.52
C MET A 145 10.02 -7.63 40.15
N GLY A 146 11.14 -7.75 39.43
CA GLY A 146 12.37 -8.39 39.89
C GLY A 146 13.38 -7.45 40.57
N LEU A 147 13.17 -6.13 40.51
CA LEU A 147 14.08 -5.16 41.13
C LEU A 147 13.91 -5.13 42.66
N LEU A 148 15.02 -5.38 43.37
CA LEU A 148 15.06 -5.40 44.83
C LEU A 148 15.58 -4.09 45.44
N SER A 149 16.43 -3.35 44.72
CA SER A 149 17.02 -2.08 45.20
C SER A 149 16.09 -0.88 44.91
N PRO A 150 15.88 0.04 45.88
CA PRO A 150 15.19 1.31 45.66
C PRO A 150 15.80 2.14 44.53
N ASP A 151 17.14 2.22 44.46
CA ASP A 151 17.85 3.01 43.44
C ASP A 151 17.56 2.50 42.03
N ALA A 152 17.47 1.18 41.86
CA ALA A 152 17.17 0.57 40.57
C ALA A 152 15.73 0.83 40.12
N LYS A 153 14.78 0.92 41.07
CA LYS A 153 13.38 1.28 40.77
C LYS A 153 13.25 2.74 40.36
N MET A 154 13.89 3.65 41.09
CA MET A 154 13.94 5.07 40.73
C MET A 154 14.56 5.29 39.35
N PHE A 155 15.63 4.57 39.03
CA PHE A 155 16.24 4.64 37.71
C PHE A 155 15.27 4.19 36.60
N LEU A 156 14.55 3.08 36.80
CA LEU A 156 13.56 2.59 35.84
C LEU A 156 12.42 3.60 35.61
N GLU A 157 11.95 4.25 36.67
CA GLU A 157 10.90 5.27 36.63
C GLU A 157 11.38 6.58 35.96
N SER A 158 12.69 6.85 35.95
CA SER A 158 13.24 8.04 35.30
C SER A 158 13.33 7.96 33.77
N LEU A 159 13.08 6.79 33.18
CA LEU A 159 13.13 6.60 31.74
C LEU A 159 11.93 7.30 31.07
N ALA A 160 12.21 8.21 30.13
CA ALA A 160 11.19 8.91 29.38
C ALA A 160 10.33 7.93 28.55
N PRO A 161 9.01 8.15 28.44
CA PRO A 161 8.15 7.33 27.59
C PRO A 161 8.52 7.52 26.11
N VAL A 162 8.33 6.47 25.31
CA VAL A 162 8.53 6.53 23.86
C VAL A 162 7.34 7.26 23.22
N GLU A 163 7.48 8.55 22.97
CA GLU A 163 6.46 9.37 22.32
C GLU A 163 6.44 9.20 20.79
N GLU A 164 5.26 9.36 20.17
CA GLU A 164 5.14 9.44 18.71
C GLU A 164 5.55 10.83 18.24
N SER A 165 6.74 10.94 17.66
CA SER A 165 7.36 12.21 17.26
C SER A 165 7.01 12.66 15.83
N MET A 166 6.10 11.99 15.12
CA MET A 166 5.79 12.32 13.73
C MET A 166 4.58 13.26 13.59
N ARG A 167 4.81 14.44 12.99
CA ARG A 167 3.74 15.33 12.51
C ARG A 167 3.14 14.78 11.21
N ALA A 168 1.81 14.88 11.06
CA ALA A 168 1.13 14.54 9.82
C ALA A 168 1.68 15.35 8.63
N LEU A 169 1.88 14.69 7.48
CA LEU A 169 2.31 15.38 6.26
C LEU A 169 1.16 16.21 5.70
N ASP A 170 1.42 17.49 5.48
CA ASP A 170 0.53 18.38 4.74
C ASP A 170 0.98 18.44 3.27
N PHE A 171 0.10 18.01 2.37
CA PHE A 171 0.35 18.01 0.93
C PHE A 171 0.69 19.42 0.41
N GLY A 172 -0.02 20.46 0.88
CA GLY A 172 0.22 21.83 0.47
C GLY A 172 1.58 22.37 0.94
N GLU A 173 2.07 21.93 2.10
CA GLU A 173 3.43 22.26 2.56
C GLU A 173 4.50 21.59 1.67
N ILE A 174 4.27 20.35 1.23
CA ILE A 174 5.21 19.61 0.37
C ILE A 174 5.24 20.18 -1.04
N GLU A 175 4.09 20.52 -1.63
CA GLU A 175 4.04 21.19 -2.94
C GLU A 175 4.81 22.51 -2.93
N LYS A 176 4.58 23.35 -1.92
CA LYS A 176 5.31 24.62 -1.77
C LYS A 176 6.83 24.42 -1.63
N LYS A 177 7.26 23.38 -0.92
CA LYS A 177 8.70 23.03 -0.83
C LYS A 177 9.26 22.61 -2.18
N LEU A 178 8.53 21.79 -2.93
CA LEU A 178 8.95 21.32 -4.25
C LEU A 178 9.08 22.49 -5.25
N GLU A 179 8.10 23.38 -5.29
CA GLU A 179 8.14 24.58 -6.12
C GLU A 179 9.35 25.46 -5.78
N LYS A 180 9.62 25.66 -4.48
CA LYS A 180 10.78 26.43 -4.02
C LYS A 180 12.11 25.78 -4.45
N GLU A 181 12.24 24.47 -4.36
CA GLU A 181 13.42 23.74 -4.84
C GLU A 181 13.59 23.80 -6.36
N GLN A 182 12.50 23.74 -7.12
CA GLN A 182 12.56 23.90 -8.57
C GLN A 182 12.99 25.32 -8.95
N GLN A 183 12.48 26.34 -8.25
CA GLN A 183 12.90 27.73 -8.44
C GLN A 183 14.38 27.93 -8.11
N LEU A 184 14.88 27.32 -7.03
CA LEU A 184 16.30 27.34 -6.66
C LEU A 184 17.15 26.67 -7.75
N ARG A 185 16.77 25.48 -8.22
CA ARG A 185 17.47 24.79 -9.31
C ARG A 185 17.48 25.61 -10.60
N LEU A 186 16.39 26.28 -10.95
CA LEU A 186 16.31 27.16 -12.12
C LEU A 186 17.15 28.45 -11.94
N ALA A 187 17.26 28.97 -10.72
CA ALA A 187 18.13 30.10 -10.40
C ALA A 187 19.62 29.70 -10.48
N ASP A 188 19.98 28.53 -9.96
CA ASP A 188 21.34 27.99 -10.04
C ASP A 188 21.73 27.68 -11.49
N ARG A 189 20.80 27.12 -12.28
CA ARG A 189 21.03 26.89 -13.71
C ARG A 189 21.20 28.20 -14.48
N ARG A 190 20.46 29.26 -14.10
CA ARG A 190 20.67 30.60 -14.65
C ARG A 190 22.03 31.19 -14.25
N ARG A 191 22.49 30.97 -13.02
CA ARG A 191 23.85 31.39 -12.60
C ARG A 191 24.97 30.62 -13.31
N LEU A 192 24.76 29.34 -13.62
CA LEU A 192 25.78 28.49 -14.27
C LEU A 192 25.86 28.68 -15.79
N TYR A 193 24.76 29.08 -16.44
CA TYR A 193 24.67 29.16 -17.91
C TYR A 193 24.20 30.52 -18.45
N GLY A 194 24.00 31.51 -17.58
CA GLY A 194 23.61 32.88 -17.94
C GLY A 194 24.48 33.89 -17.18
N GLY A 195 25.65 34.19 -17.74
CA GLY A 195 26.35 35.44 -17.46
C GLY A 195 25.73 36.54 -18.30
N GLU A 196 25.48 37.69 -17.69
CA GLU A 196 25.62 38.98 -18.38
C GLU A 196 27.09 39.20 -18.74
#